data_AF-A0A5D0VPK3-F1
#
_entry.id   AF-A0A5D0VPK3-F1
#
_cell.length_a   1.000
_cell.length_b   1.000
_cell.length_c   1.000
_cell.angle_alpha   90.00
_cell.angle_beta   90.00
_cell.angle_gamma   90.00
#
_symmetry.space_group_name_H-M   'P 1'
#
loop_
_entity.id
_entity.type
_entity.pdbx_description
1 polymer ?
#
loop_
_entity_poly.entity_id
_entity_poly.type
_entity_poly.pdbx_seq_one_letter_code
_entity_poly.pdbx_strand_id
1 'polypeptide(L)'
;MMKSRDYALAVIFVGMLSGAALAESSPDSSSDSSVESLKQETRELGEALQEYGADQKEQAEDSINQTLSALDRRIAELEQQLSENWDDMSDTARERSQKSLESLREQRARVENWYQELKESSASAWERARKGFSEAYDALSEQWSDTEEELYKESEKRSDSI
;
A
#
# COMPACT_ATOMS: atom_id res chain seq x y z
N MET A 1 26.31 -13.87 32.79
CA MET A 1 26.88 -14.80 31.79
C MET A 1 25.73 -15.30 30.91
N MET A 2 26.01 -15.63 29.64
CA MET A 2 25.12 -16.32 28.67
C MET A 2 24.44 -17.57 29.27
N LYS A 3 23.33 -18.15 28.77
CA LYS A 3 22.35 -17.92 27.67
C LYS A 3 21.03 -18.63 28.13
N SER A 4 19.91 -18.85 27.42
CA SER A 4 19.58 -18.94 25.98
C SER A 4 18.17 -18.37 25.71
N ARG A 5 17.47 -18.85 24.66
CA ARG A 5 16.01 -18.78 24.41
C ARG A 5 15.58 -20.19 24.01
N ASP A 6 14.34 -20.60 24.31
CA ASP A 6 13.65 -21.66 23.57
C ASP A 6 12.14 -21.35 23.53
N TYR A 7 11.58 -21.29 22.32
CA TYR A 7 10.15 -21.13 22.06
C TYR A 7 9.54 -22.51 21.79
N ALA A 8 8.38 -22.81 22.38
CA ALA A 8 7.58 -23.97 22.02
C ALA A 8 6.08 -23.63 22.14
N LEU A 9 5.49 -23.19 21.03
CA LEU A 9 4.03 -23.15 20.86
C LEU A 9 3.69 -23.91 19.59
N ALA A 10 3.24 -25.15 19.78
CA ALA A 10 2.81 -26.02 18.70
C ALA A 10 1.38 -25.62 18.27
N VAL A 11 1.18 -25.42 16.97
CA VAL A 11 -0.16 -25.33 16.38
C VAL A 11 -0.42 -26.64 15.64
N ILE A 12 -1.53 -27.29 15.99
CA ILE A 12 -1.84 -28.66 15.59
C ILE A 12 -2.44 -28.69 14.19
N PHE A 13 -1.87 -29.51 13.31
CA PHE A 13 -2.49 -29.87 12.04
C PHE A 13 -3.71 -30.77 12.29
N VAL A 14 -4.90 -30.33 11.88
CA VAL A 14 -6.09 -31.19 11.75
C VAL A 14 -6.61 -31.06 10.33
N GLY A 15 -6.68 -32.18 9.60
CA GLY A 15 -7.28 -32.25 8.28
C GLY A 15 -8.35 -33.34 8.21
N MET A 16 -9.49 -33.00 7.62
CA MET A 16 -10.53 -33.87 7.04
C MET A 16 -11.55 -32.94 6.35
N LEU A 17 -12.27 -33.27 5.28
CA LEU A 17 -12.18 -34.20 4.15
C LEU A 17 -13.53 -34.03 3.41
N SER A 18 -13.53 -34.04 2.08
CA SER A 18 -14.72 -34.18 1.20
C SER A 18 -15.77 -33.06 1.17
N GLY A 19 -15.97 -32.52 -0.05
CA GLY A 19 -17.11 -31.67 -0.41
C GLY A 19 -17.00 -31.16 -1.83
N ALA A 20 -17.33 -31.99 -2.83
CA ALA A 20 -17.31 -31.55 -4.22
C ALA A 20 -18.53 -30.66 -4.52
N ALA A 21 -18.29 -29.37 -4.71
CA ALA A 21 -19.21 -28.45 -5.35
C ALA A 21 -18.40 -27.56 -6.31
N LEU A 22 -18.65 -27.70 -7.61
CA LEU A 22 -18.23 -26.73 -8.60
C LEU A 22 -19.13 -25.51 -8.44
N ALA A 23 -18.71 -24.57 -7.59
CA ALA A 23 -19.27 -23.22 -7.54
C ALA A 23 -18.36 -22.33 -8.39
N GLU A 24 -18.92 -21.76 -9.45
CA GLU A 24 -18.20 -20.86 -10.34
C GLU A 24 -17.59 -19.71 -9.54
N SER A 25 -16.27 -19.56 -9.64
CA SER A 25 -15.59 -18.38 -9.12
C SER A 25 -15.81 -17.25 -10.10
N SER A 26 -16.92 -16.51 -9.94
CA SER A 26 -17.10 -15.22 -10.61
C SER A 26 -15.89 -14.32 -10.26
N PRO A 27 -15.09 -13.87 -11.24
CA PRO A 27 -13.98 -12.97 -10.99
C PRO A 27 -14.52 -11.54 -10.92
N ASP A 28 -15.25 -11.25 -9.86
CA ASP A 28 -15.85 -9.95 -9.58
C ASP A 28 -15.34 -9.47 -8.21
N SER A 29 -15.07 -8.16 -8.07
CA SER A 29 -14.50 -7.52 -6.86
C SER A 29 -13.00 -7.74 -6.55
N SER A 30 -12.10 -7.86 -7.54
CA SER A 30 -10.63 -7.84 -7.31
C SER A 30 -9.98 -6.45 -7.25
N SER A 31 -10.71 -5.39 -7.64
CA SER A 31 -10.26 -3.99 -7.53
C SER A 31 -10.55 -3.37 -6.16
N ASP A 32 -11.77 -3.59 -5.64
CA ASP A 32 -12.25 -3.10 -4.34
C ASP A 32 -11.29 -3.48 -3.18
N SER A 33 -10.75 -4.71 -3.24
CA SER A 33 -9.80 -5.23 -2.25
C SER A 33 -8.44 -4.51 -2.18
N SER A 34 -8.00 -3.79 -3.21
CA SER A 34 -6.71 -3.10 -3.19
C SER A 34 -6.79 -1.76 -2.46
N VAL A 35 -7.85 -0.98 -2.77
CA VAL A 35 -8.13 0.35 -2.24
C VAL A 35 -8.21 0.35 -0.72
N GLU A 36 -9.12 -0.47 -0.18
CA GLU A 36 -9.42 -0.51 1.25
C GLU A 36 -8.26 -1.14 2.03
N SER A 37 -7.52 -2.09 1.43
CA SER A 37 -6.31 -2.64 2.03
C SER A 37 -5.18 -1.61 2.11
N LEU A 38 -5.00 -0.73 1.12
CA LEU A 38 -4.04 0.37 1.24
C LEU A 38 -4.47 1.36 2.32
N LYS A 39 -5.74 1.79 2.35
CA LYS A 39 -6.25 2.70 3.39
C LYS A 39 -6.10 2.11 4.79
N GLN A 40 -6.31 0.80 4.95
CA GLN A 40 -6.09 0.10 6.20
C GLN A 40 -4.59 0.08 6.57
N GLU A 41 -3.70 -0.29 5.66
CA GLU A 41 -2.24 -0.27 5.90
C GLU A 41 -1.70 1.13 6.21
N THR A 42 -2.22 2.16 5.53
CA THR A 42 -1.94 3.58 5.83
C THR A 42 -2.31 3.91 7.27
N ARG A 43 -3.52 3.53 7.67
CA ARG A 43 -4.03 3.80 9.02
C ARG A 43 -3.24 3.03 10.08
N GLU A 44 -2.97 1.75 9.87
CA GLU A 44 -2.20 0.91 10.78
C GLU A 44 -0.77 1.43 10.94
N LEU A 45 -0.12 1.85 9.85
CA LEU A 45 1.20 2.49 9.92
C LEU A 45 1.14 3.82 10.68
N GLY A 46 0.12 4.65 10.44
CA GLY A 46 -0.08 5.91 11.14
C GLY A 46 -0.30 5.74 12.65
N GLU A 47 -1.16 4.81 13.04
CA GLU A 47 -1.43 4.44 14.44
C GLU A 47 -0.16 3.86 15.11
N ALA A 48 0.55 2.94 14.45
CA ALA A 48 1.80 2.36 14.98
C ALA A 48 2.92 3.42 15.13
N LEU A 49 3.09 4.29 14.14
CA LEU A 49 4.09 5.36 14.22
C LEU A 49 3.81 6.31 15.38
N GLN A 50 2.54 6.66 15.65
CA GLN A 50 2.16 7.52 16.78
C GLN A 50 2.63 6.97 18.13
N GLU A 51 2.73 5.65 18.31
CA GLU A 51 3.23 5.01 19.53
C GLU A 51 4.76 4.97 19.62
N TYR A 52 5.48 4.93 18.49
CA TYR A 52 6.94 4.76 18.48
C TYR A 52 7.71 6.01 18.95
N GLY A 53 8.35 5.89 20.12
CA GLY A 53 9.38 6.82 20.58
C GLY A 53 10.75 6.60 19.92
N ALA A 54 11.70 7.51 20.17
CA ALA A 54 13.05 7.45 19.58
C ALA A 54 13.84 6.17 19.91
N ASP A 55 13.57 5.55 21.06
CA ASP A 55 14.18 4.27 21.48
C ASP A 55 13.64 3.06 20.68
N GLN A 56 12.58 3.24 19.90
CA GLN A 56 11.90 2.21 19.10
C GLN A 56 12.16 2.37 17.60
N LYS A 57 13.17 3.16 17.23
CA LYS A 57 13.49 3.53 15.85
C LYS A 57 13.66 2.34 14.89
N GLU A 58 14.30 1.26 15.33
CA GLU A 58 14.44 0.02 14.53
C GLU A 58 13.08 -0.62 14.20
N GLN A 59 12.13 -0.60 15.16
CA GLN A 59 10.77 -1.13 14.98
C GLN A 59 9.93 -0.24 14.03
N ALA A 60 10.15 1.07 14.10
CA ALA A 60 9.54 2.03 13.18
C ALA A 60 10.11 1.87 11.75
N GLU A 61 11.43 1.70 11.60
CA GLU A 61 12.07 1.43 10.31
C GLU A 61 11.54 0.12 9.69
N ASP A 62 11.45 -0.98 10.45
CA ASP A 62 10.86 -2.24 9.97
C ASP A 62 9.41 -2.08 9.50
N SER A 63 8.57 -1.39 10.29
CA SER A 63 7.17 -1.12 9.96
C SER A 63 7.05 -0.31 8.67
N ILE A 64 7.83 0.76 8.53
CA ILE A 64 7.86 1.60 7.33
C ILE A 64 8.34 0.79 6.12
N ASN A 65 9.45 0.05 6.23
CA ASN A 65 9.98 -0.76 5.13
C ASN A 65 8.94 -1.79 4.62
N GLN A 66 8.18 -2.40 5.52
CA GLN A 66 7.12 -3.35 5.16
C GLN A 66 6.00 -2.67 4.36
N THR A 67 5.48 -1.53 4.82
CA THR A 67 4.41 -0.81 4.14
C THR A 67 4.87 -0.22 2.81
N LEU A 68 6.06 0.39 2.75
CA LEU A 68 6.64 0.88 1.50
C LEU A 68 6.82 -0.25 0.47
N SER A 69 7.23 -1.44 0.92
CA SER A 69 7.35 -2.61 0.04
C SER A 69 5.99 -3.14 -0.46
N ALA A 70 4.90 -2.94 0.28
CA ALA A 70 3.54 -3.31 -0.16
C ALA A 70 3.02 -2.31 -1.21
N LEU A 71 3.18 -1.02 -0.91
CA LEU A 71 2.89 0.10 -1.81
C LEU A 71 3.65 0.01 -3.15
N ASP A 72 4.95 -0.29 -3.12
CA ASP A 72 5.78 -0.44 -4.34
C ASP A 72 5.29 -1.60 -5.23
N ARG A 73 4.71 -2.66 -4.66
CA ARG A 73 4.06 -3.74 -5.44
C ARG A 73 2.75 -3.28 -6.05
N ARG A 74 1.89 -2.57 -5.29
CA ARG A 74 0.63 -2.03 -5.82
C ARG A 74 0.85 -1.06 -6.98
N ILE A 75 1.86 -0.19 -6.90
CA ILE A 75 2.26 0.69 -8.01
C ILE A 75 2.58 -0.16 -9.26
N ALA A 76 3.39 -1.21 -9.12
CA ALA A 76 3.73 -2.10 -10.24
C ALA A 76 2.53 -2.89 -10.79
N GLU A 77 1.60 -3.33 -9.93
CA GLU A 77 0.36 -4.00 -10.34
C GLU A 77 -0.57 -3.05 -11.11
N LEU A 78 -0.69 -1.79 -10.67
CA LEU A 78 -1.43 -0.75 -11.38
C LEU A 78 -0.81 -0.43 -12.75
N GLU A 79 0.52 -0.30 -12.81
CA GLU A 79 1.27 -0.12 -14.06
C GLU A 79 1.04 -1.28 -15.04
N GLN A 80 1.04 -2.52 -14.54
CA GLN A 80 0.73 -3.71 -15.34
C GLN A 80 -0.72 -3.67 -15.88
N GLN A 81 -1.71 -3.43 -15.02
CA GLN A 81 -3.13 -3.37 -15.43
C GLN A 81 -3.38 -2.31 -16.49
N LEU A 82 -2.76 -1.13 -16.35
CA LEU A 82 -2.84 -0.04 -17.34
C LEU A 82 -2.13 -0.39 -18.65
N SER A 83 -1.03 -1.16 -18.60
CA SER A 83 -0.36 -1.66 -19.80
C SER A 83 -1.15 -2.76 -20.52
N GLU A 84 -1.84 -3.63 -19.79
CA GLU A 84 -2.63 -4.73 -20.36
C GLU A 84 -3.91 -4.23 -21.05
N ASN A 85 -4.52 -3.17 -20.51
CA ASN A 85 -5.73 -2.55 -21.07
C ASN A 85 -5.43 -1.41 -22.06
N TRP A 86 -4.15 -1.13 -22.35
CA TRP A 86 -3.72 0.08 -23.07
C TRP A 86 -4.36 0.27 -24.45
N ASP A 87 -4.48 -0.79 -25.24
CA ASP A 87 -5.04 -0.73 -26.60
C ASP A 87 -6.55 -0.44 -26.61
N ASP A 88 -7.24 -0.83 -25.54
CA ASP A 88 -8.67 -0.63 -25.31
C ASP A 88 -9.01 0.77 -24.77
N MET A 89 -8.01 1.51 -24.28
CA MET A 89 -8.18 2.83 -23.67
C MET A 89 -8.27 3.96 -24.71
N SER A 90 -9.13 4.95 -24.44
CA SER A 90 -9.15 6.20 -25.20
C SER A 90 -7.86 7.01 -24.99
N ASP A 91 -7.51 7.89 -25.92
CA ASP A 91 -6.31 8.73 -25.77
C ASP A 91 -6.37 9.62 -24.51
N THR A 92 -7.57 10.10 -24.15
CA THR A 92 -7.79 10.85 -22.90
C THR A 92 -7.61 9.97 -21.66
N ALA A 93 -8.05 8.70 -21.71
CA ALA A 93 -7.83 7.73 -20.63
C ALA A 93 -6.33 7.46 -20.42
N ARG A 94 -5.61 7.25 -21.53
CA ARG A 94 -4.15 7.05 -21.55
C ARG A 94 -3.41 8.26 -20.98
N GLU A 95 -3.82 9.47 -21.35
CA GLU A 95 -3.20 10.71 -20.83
C GLU A 95 -3.42 10.87 -19.33
N ARG A 96 -4.64 10.63 -18.82
CA ARG A 96 -4.92 10.67 -17.37
C ARG A 96 -4.10 9.63 -16.62
N SER A 97 -4.17 8.38 -17.04
CA SER A 97 -3.50 7.27 -16.34
C SER A 97 -1.99 7.46 -16.26
N GLN A 98 -1.36 8.02 -17.30
CA GLN A 98 0.05 8.40 -17.27
C GLN A 98 0.34 9.48 -16.22
N LYS A 99 -0.48 10.53 -16.13
CA LYS A 99 -0.30 11.62 -15.15
C LYS A 99 -0.51 11.14 -13.71
N SER A 100 -1.50 10.27 -13.48
CA SER A 100 -1.77 9.73 -12.15
C SER A 100 -0.62 8.80 -11.72
N LEU A 101 -0.10 7.95 -12.60
CA LEU A 101 1.12 7.16 -12.35
C LEU A 101 2.36 8.03 -12.09
N GLU A 102 2.56 9.11 -12.85
CA GLU A 102 3.66 10.06 -12.63
C GLU A 102 3.57 10.70 -11.24
N SER A 103 2.39 11.22 -10.88
CA SER A 103 2.15 11.83 -9.57
C SER A 103 2.34 10.84 -8.41
N LEU A 104 1.89 9.59 -8.55
CA LEU A 104 2.11 8.53 -7.55
C LEU A 104 3.61 8.24 -7.34
N ARG A 105 4.39 8.17 -8.43
CA ARG A 105 5.85 7.97 -8.36
C ARG A 105 6.56 9.17 -7.71
N GLU A 106 6.13 10.41 -8.01
CA GLU A 106 6.65 11.62 -7.35
C GLU A 106 6.36 11.62 -5.84
N GLN A 107 5.13 11.28 -5.44
CA GLN A 107 4.73 11.21 -4.04
C GLN A 107 5.44 10.06 -3.30
N ARG A 108 5.64 8.89 -3.93
CA ARG A 108 6.47 7.80 -3.38
C ARG A 108 7.93 8.22 -3.17
N ALA A 109 8.50 8.99 -4.10
CA ALA A 109 9.85 9.54 -3.96
C ALA A 109 9.92 10.60 -2.84
N ARG A 110 8.88 11.41 -2.64
CA ARG A 110 8.77 12.32 -1.50
C ARG A 110 8.75 11.55 -0.16
N VAL A 111 7.96 10.47 -0.07
CA VAL A 111 7.92 9.59 1.11
C VAL A 111 9.30 8.97 1.38
N GLU A 112 10.03 8.55 0.34
CA GLU A 112 11.40 8.03 0.50
C GLU A 112 12.34 9.07 1.12
N ASN A 113 12.32 10.32 0.64
CA ASN A 113 13.15 11.38 1.21
C ASN A 113 12.84 11.63 2.69
N TRP A 114 11.57 11.71 3.06
CA TRP A 114 11.16 11.87 4.47
C TRP A 114 11.49 10.65 5.34
N TYR A 115 11.48 9.44 4.76
CA TYR A 115 11.93 8.24 5.45
C TYR A 115 13.43 8.30 5.76
N GLN A 116 14.26 8.74 4.81
CA GLN A 116 15.68 8.96 5.07
C GLN A 116 15.91 10.05 6.13
N GLU A 117 15.16 11.16 6.12
CA GLU A 117 15.22 12.17 7.19
C GLU A 117 14.85 11.60 8.57
N LEU A 118 13.81 10.76 8.65
CA LEU A 118 13.42 10.05 9.87
C LEU A 118 14.52 9.09 10.34
N LYS A 119 15.10 8.33 9.41
CA LYS A 119 16.20 7.38 9.64
C LYS A 119 17.51 8.06 10.04
N GLU A 120 17.77 9.28 9.61
CA GLU A 120 18.93 10.07 10.05
C GLU A 120 18.65 10.91 11.31
N SER A 121 17.38 11.08 11.71
CA SER A 121 17.00 11.93 12.84
C SER A 121 17.59 11.48 14.18
N SER A 122 17.98 12.47 15.00
CA SER A 122 18.38 12.27 16.40
C SER A 122 17.16 12.09 17.30
N ALA A 123 17.34 11.57 18.51
CA ALA A 123 16.24 11.40 19.48
C ALA A 123 15.48 12.70 19.81
N SER A 124 16.14 13.87 19.74
CA SER A 124 15.48 15.18 19.93
C SER A 124 14.83 15.75 18.67
N ALA A 125 15.11 15.18 17.49
CA ALA A 125 14.47 15.50 16.23
C ALA A 125 13.36 14.50 15.83
N TRP A 126 13.37 13.29 16.40
CA TRP A 126 12.50 12.15 16.10
C TRP A 126 11.04 12.56 15.85
N GLU A 127 10.39 13.20 16.82
CA GLU A 127 8.98 13.60 16.74
C GLU A 127 8.65 14.42 15.49
N ARG A 128 9.54 15.34 15.11
CA ARG A 128 9.36 16.21 13.95
C ARG A 128 9.59 15.46 12.64
N ALA A 129 10.62 14.63 12.57
CA ALA A 129 10.90 13.84 11.38
C ALA A 129 9.82 12.77 11.15
N ARG A 130 9.33 12.16 12.24
CA ARG A 130 8.21 11.21 12.23
C ARG A 130 6.95 11.87 11.68
N LYS A 131 6.62 13.06 12.20
CA LYS A 131 5.49 13.84 11.71
C LYS A 131 5.62 14.17 10.21
N GLY A 132 6.80 14.60 9.76
CA GLY A 132 7.04 14.89 8.34
C GLY A 132 6.89 13.67 7.43
N PHE A 133 7.35 12.49 7.89
CA PHE A 133 7.08 11.22 7.22
C PHE A 133 5.58 10.91 7.15
N SER A 134 4.84 11.02 8.27
CA SER A 134 3.39 10.80 8.28
C SER A 134 2.65 11.75 7.33
N GLU A 135 2.96 13.06 7.35
CA GLU A 135 2.35 14.05 6.44
C GLU A 135 2.65 13.75 4.96
N ALA A 136 3.85 13.26 4.63
CA ALA A 136 4.20 12.84 3.28
C ALA A 136 3.47 11.56 2.84
N TYR A 137 3.30 10.62 3.77
CA TYR A 137 2.65 9.34 3.52
C TYR A 137 1.12 9.51 3.38
N ASP A 138 0.49 10.34 4.22
CA ASP A 138 -0.93 10.72 4.09
C ASP A 138 -1.21 11.35 2.72
N ALA A 139 -0.36 12.29 2.27
CA ALA A 139 -0.50 12.94 0.96
C ALA A 139 -0.30 11.97 -0.24
N LEU A 140 0.42 10.87 -0.06
CA LEU A 140 0.49 9.79 -1.06
C LEU A 140 -0.78 8.93 -1.03
N SER A 141 -1.31 8.62 0.15
CA SER A 141 -2.55 7.85 0.30
C SER A 141 -3.77 8.59 -0.26
N GLU A 142 -3.80 9.93 -0.15
CA GLU A 142 -4.82 10.79 -0.76
C GLU A 142 -4.73 10.74 -2.30
N GLN A 143 -3.53 10.97 -2.87
CA GLN A 143 -3.29 10.89 -4.32
C GLN A 143 -3.61 9.50 -4.92
N TRP A 144 -3.42 8.43 -4.14
CA TRP A 144 -3.80 7.07 -4.53
C TRP A 144 -5.32 6.90 -4.58
N SER A 145 -6.03 7.34 -3.54
CA SER A 145 -7.50 7.29 -3.50
C SER A 145 -8.13 8.07 -4.66
N ASP A 146 -7.60 9.25 -4.98
CA ASP A 146 -8.03 10.06 -6.13
C ASP A 146 -7.80 9.34 -7.46
N THR A 147 -6.61 8.71 -7.62
CA THR A 147 -6.25 7.95 -8.83
C THR A 147 -7.20 6.78 -9.07
N GLU A 148 -7.52 6.00 -8.04
CA GLU A 148 -8.44 4.87 -8.16
C GLU A 148 -9.88 5.32 -8.41
N GLU A 149 -10.34 6.41 -7.80
CA GLU A 149 -11.67 6.98 -8.07
C GLU A 149 -11.81 7.47 -9.53
N GLU A 150 -10.76 8.07 -10.11
CA GLU A 150 -10.75 8.45 -11.52
C GLU A 150 -10.82 7.23 -12.46
N LEU A 151 -10.02 6.20 -12.19
CA LEU A 151 -9.99 4.96 -12.98
C LEU A 151 -11.32 4.19 -12.91
N TYR A 152 -11.92 4.11 -11.71
CA TYR A 152 -13.23 3.47 -11.53
C TYR A 152 -14.33 4.17 -12.34
N LYS A 153 -14.41 5.51 -12.29
CA LYS A 153 -15.38 6.31 -13.06
C LYS A 153 -15.22 6.19 -14.58
N GLU A 154 -14.00 5.94 -15.07
CA GLU A 154 -13.75 5.70 -16.49
C GLU A 154 -14.30 4.32 -16.92
N SER A 155 -14.25 3.32 -16.02
CA SER A 155 -14.79 1.97 -16.28
C SER A 155 -16.32 1.91 -16.28
N GLU A 156 -17.01 2.60 -15.35
CA GLU A 156 -18.48 2.65 -15.33
C GLU A 156 -19.05 3.31 -16.60
N LYS A 157 -18.46 4.42 -17.06
CA LYS A 157 -18.88 5.10 -18.30
C LYS A 157 -18.76 4.21 -19.54
N ARG A 158 -17.78 3.30 -19.56
CA ARG A 158 -17.62 2.32 -20.65
C ARG A 158 -18.77 1.31 -20.64
N SER A 159 -19.20 0.88 -19.47
CA SER A 159 -20.29 -0.11 -19.29
C SER A 159 -21.68 0.44 -19.60
N ASP A 160 -21.96 1.71 -19.27
CA ASP A 160 -23.26 2.38 -19.54
C ASP A 160 -23.39 2.85 -21.02
N SER A 161 -22.37 2.60 -21.86
CA SER A 161 -22.32 2.98 -23.28
C SER A 161 -22.50 1.81 -24.26
N ILE A 162 -22.91 0.62 -23.78
CA ILE A 162 -23.08 -0.63 -24.54
C ILE A 162 -24.55 -1.06 -24.58
#